data_AF-A0AAU1VWB2-F1
#
_entry.id   AF-A0AAU1VWB2-F1
#
_cell.length_a   1.000
_cell.length_b   1.000
_cell.length_c   1.000
_cell.angle_alpha   90.00
_cell.angle_beta   90.00
_cell.angle_gamma   90.00
#
_symmetry.space_group_name_H-M   'P 1'
#
loop_
_entity.id
_entity.type
_entity.pdbx_description
1 polymer ?
#
loop_
_entity_poly.entity_id
_entity_poly.type
_entity_poly.pdbx_seq_one_letter_code
_entity_poly.pdbx_strand_id
1 'polypeptide(L)'
;MTDLRPTGGTVPPIPATGHSEPRTATTDVTPPDSTVLRRGAYSWLLPRRSALAAALLVPLVAVLIALAVMASSTGMSLSQTVSGLLGTGDAGTVMIVRDFRLPRVLTGLMVGAALGIAGCLTQTLAGNRLATPDLVGVNDGATAAVVAAAAGSTTGMVGDWWLGPVGAVAAAAIVVLCAGGAGSAGYRVLVTGIGVSTFIGAVSDLIMSRENDNTAGGVFLWAVGSLNGRDWSVGTPLALVLLLLVPLALAAGHRLQLLRFDDDVAASLGVDLRRLRAGALALAVALAGTAVGVGGPIAFVALAAPVLAQRLAGPTRVPVTGSALTGAALIAAADALGRVAAPVELPVGVVTSVLGGPFLLWVLFRPDRATGKA
;
A
#
# COMPACT_ATOMS: atom_id res chain seq x y z
N MET A 1 -22.93 -53.15 57.94
CA MET A 1 -24.10 -52.54 58.59
C MET A 1 -23.60 -52.03 59.94
N THR A 2 -23.61 -50.75 60.28
CA THR A 2 -24.68 -49.76 60.07
C THR A 2 -24.13 -48.33 60.31
N ASP A 3 -24.67 -47.39 59.53
CA ASP A 3 -24.89 -45.96 59.81
C ASP A 3 -23.78 -45.04 60.34
N LEU A 4 -23.26 -44.21 59.44
CA LEU A 4 -22.85 -42.83 59.75
C LEU A 4 -23.71 -41.87 58.92
N ARG A 5 -24.68 -41.23 59.59
CA ARG A 5 -25.49 -40.13 59.06
C ARG A 5 -24.63 -38.87 58.89
N PRO A 6 -24.81 -38.07 57.81
CA PRO A 6 -24.24 -36.73 57.74
C PRO A 6 -25.05 -35.77 58.62
N THR A 7 -24.38 -35.06 59.52
CA THR A 7 -24.96 -33.98 60.32
C THR A 7 -25.23 -32.77 59.42
N GLY A 8 -26.50 -32.38 59.33
CA GLY A 8 -26.95 -31.20 58.61
C GLY A 8 -26.45 -29.92 59.26
N GLY A 9 -25.49 -29.26 58.61
CA GLY A 9 -25.16 -27.87 58.88
C GLY A 9 -26.15 -26.97 58.13
N THR A 10 -27.04 -26.31 58.86
CA THR A 10 -27.91 -25.25 58.32
C THR A 10 -27.06 -24.05 57.95
N VAL A 11 -26.92 -23.79 56.65
CA VAL A 11 -26.37 -22.53 56.13
C VAL A 11 -27.32 -21.39 56.54
N PRO A 12 -26.85 -20.32 57.20
CA PRO A 12 -27.71 -19.19 57.54
C PRO A 12 -28.18 -18.48 56.26
N PRO A 13 -29.42 -17.95 56.22
CA PRO A 13 -29.91 -17.24 55.05
C PRO A 13 -29.10 -15.96 54.84
N ILE A 14 -28.61 -15.78 53.61
CA ILE A 14 -27.99 -14.53 53.16
C ILE A 14 -29.04 -13.41 53.31
N PRO A 15 -28.75 -12.30 54.00
CA PRO A 15 -29.71 -11.21 54.11
C PRO A 15 -29.99 -10.66 52.71
N ALA A 16 -31.26 -10.63 52.32
CA ALA A 16 -31.72 -9.97 51.11
C ALA A 16 -31.58 -8.45 51.29
N THR A 17 -30.37 -7.93 51.15
CA THR A 17 -30.16 -6.50 50.94
C THR A 17 -30.60 -6.18 49.53
N GLY A 18 -31.86 -5.75 49.39
CA GLY A 18 -32.33 -5.02 48.22
C GLY A 18 -31.51 -3.74 48.09
N HIS A 19 -30.37 -3.83 47.42
CA HIS A 19 -29.69 -2.69 46.87
C HIS A 19 -29.96 -2.76 45.38
N SER A 20 -30.93 -1.96 44.93
CA SER A 20 -30.99 -1.54 43.54
C SER A 20 -29.70 -0.79 43.27
N GLU A 21 -28.65 -1.50 42.86
CA GLU A 21 -27.45 -0.87 42.34
C GLU A 21 -27.91 0.08 41.21
N PRO A 22 -27.59 1.38 41.28
CA PRO A 22 -27.81 2.23 40.15
C PRO A 22 -27.01 1.62 39.00
N ARG A 23 -27.70 1.19 37.92
CA ARG A 23 -27.06 0.74 36.68
C ARG A 23 -25.90 1.68 36.42
N THR A 24 -24.68 1.19 36.65
CA THR A 24 -23.46 1.97 36.50
C THR A 24 -23.55 2.58 35.11
N ALA A 25 -23.67 3.91 35.07
CA ALA A 25 -23.62 4.64 33.82
C ALA A 25 -22.34 4.13 33.14
N THR A 26 -22.50 3.39 32.04
CA THR A 26 -21.39 2.90 31.25
C THR A 26 -20.56 4.12 30.93
N THR A 27 -19.44 4.29 31.63
CA THR A 27 -18.48 5.35 31.34
C THR A 27 -18.10 5.12 29.90
N ASP A 28 -18.49 6.03 29.02
CA ASP A 28 -18.15 5.94 27.61
C ASP A 28 -16.61 6.01 27.53
N VAL A 29 -15.97 4.84 27.46
CA VAL A 29 -14.52 4.71 27.31
C VAL A 29 -14.20 5.05 25.85
N THR A 30 -14.31 6.32 25.51
CA THR A 30 -13.85 6.85 24.22
C THR A 30 -12.38 7.22 24.33
N PRO A 31 -11.49 6.64 23.50
CA PRO A 31 -10.10 7.07 23.43
C PRO A 31 -10.00 8.57 23.15
N PRO A 32 -9.08 9.29 23.81
CA PRO A 32 -9.01 10.76 23.76
C PRO A 32 -8.82 11.35 22.35
N ASP A 33 -8.21 10.60 21.42
CA ASP A 33 -7.99 11.00 20.02
C ASP A 33 -9.14 10.59 19.08
N SER A 34 -10.30 10.15 19.60
CA SER A 34 -11.40 9.63 18.78
C SER A 34 -12.78 10.16 19.14
N THR A 35 -13.62 10.30 18.12
CA THR A 35 -15.05 10.62 18.24
C THR A 35 -15.86 9.42 17.83
N VAL A 36 -16.79 9.00 18.69
CA VAL A 36 -17.74 7.95 18.34
C VAL A 36 -18.96 8.58 17.68
N LEU A 37 -19.22 8.17 16.44
CA LEU A 37 -20.43 8.48 15.69
C LEU A 37 -21.38 7.29 15.85
N ARG A 38 -22.46 7.47 16.61
CA ARG A 38 -23.52 6.47 16.77
C ARG A 38 -24.69 6.83 15.85
N ARG A 39 -25.10 5.91 14.99
CA ARG A 39 -26.33 6.02 14.18
C ARG A 39 -27.10 4.70 14.25
N GLY A 40 -28.14 4.66 15.08
CA GLY A 40 -28.94 3.46 15.32
C GLY A 40 -28.09 2.32 15.91
N ALA A 41 -28.13 1.15 15.27
CA ALA A 41 -27.36 -0.03 15.67
C ALA A 41 -25.85 0.04 15.34
N TYR A 42 -25.41 1.08 14.62
CA TYR A 42 -24.02 1.21 14.17
C TYR A 42 -23.25 2.25 15.00
N SER A 43 -22.05 1.88 15.46
CA SER A 43 -21.13 2.74 16.19
C SER A 43 -19.79 2.78 15.45
N TRP A 44 -19.40 3.97 14.98
CA TRP A 44 -18.16 4.21 14.24
C TRP A 44 -17.22 5.05 15.08
N LEU A 45 -15.97 4.61 15.22
CA LEU A 45 -14.97 5.33 15.99
C LEU A 45 -14.02 6.06 15.05
N LEU A 46 -14.23 7.36 14.88
CA LEU A 46 -13.49 8.22 13.96
C LEU A 46 -12.26 8.81 14.68
N PRO A 47 -11.02 8.51 14.25
CA PRO A 47 -9.83 9.09 14.88
C PRO A 47 -9.62 10.50 14.33
N ARG A 48 -9.73 11.52 15.20
CA ARG A 48 -9.75 12.94 14.81
C ARG A 48 -8.52 13.34 13.99
N ARG A 49 -7.32 13.00 14.46
CA ARG A 49 -6.06 13.35 13.78
C ARG A 49 -5.92 12.69 12.41
N SER A 50 -6.26 11.41 12.30
CA SER A 50 -6.24 10.70 11.01
C SER A 50 -7.27 11.23 10.03
N ALA A 51 -8.46 11.62 10.52
CA ALA A 51 -9.52 12.20 9.71
C ALA A 51 -9.11 13.60 9.22
N LEU A 52 -8.50 14.42 10.09
CA LEU A 52 -7.94 15.73 9.70
C LEU A 52 -6.80 15.59 8.69
N ALA A 53 -5.88 14.64 8.91
CA ALA A 53 -4.81 14.36 7.96
C ALA A 53 -5.36 13.95 6.59
N ALA A 54 -6.35 13.05 6.56
CA ALA A 54 -7.03 12.68 5.32
C ALA A 54 -7.74 13.88 4.68
N ALA A 55 -8.46 14.69 5.47
CA ALA A 55 -9.16 15.88 5.00
C ALA A 55 -8.21 16.95 4.41
N LEU A 56 -6.96 17.03 4.88
CA LEU A 56 -5.94 17.92 4.32
C LEU A 56 -5.23 17.30 3.10
N LEU A 57 -5.08 15.98 3.05
CA LEU A 57 -4.47 15.29 1.92
C LEU A 57 -5.38 15.27 0.68
N VAL A 58 -6.70 15.19 0.85
CA VAL A 58 -7.66 15.23 -0.28
C VAL A 58 -7.52 16.49 -1.16
N PRO A 59 -7.56 17.73 -0.63
CA PRO A 59 -7.38 18.92 -1.44
C PRO A 59 -5.96 19.01 -2.01
N LEU A 60 -4.93 18.54 -1.30
CA LEU A 60 -3.58 18.46 -1.84
C LEU A 60 -3.51 17.55 -3.07
N VAL A 61 -4.12 16.36 -3.01
CA VAL A 61 -4.21 15.45 -4.15
C VAL A 61 -4.96 16.10 -5.30
N ALA A 62 -6.06 16.80 -5.04
CA ALA A 62 -6.79 17.53 -6.08
C ALA A 62 -5.95 18.62 -6.75
N VAL A 63 -5.18 19.38 -5.98
CA VAL A 63 -4.23 20.37 -6.52
C VAL A 63 -3.14 19.69 -7.35
N LEU A 64 -2.59 18.57 -6.88
CA LEU A 64 -1.59 17.80 -7.62
C LEU A 64 -2.14 17.21 -8.92
N ILE A 65 -3.41 16.80 -8.95
CA ILE A 65 -4.08 16.39 -10.20
C ILE A 65 -4.11 17.57 -11.17
N ALA A 66 -4.56 18.73 -10.72
CA ALA A 66 -4.62 19.92 -11.56
C ALA A 66 -3.22 20.27 -12.11
N LEU A 67 -2.21 20.28 -11.24
CA LEU A 67 -0.82 20.54 -11.62
C LEU A 67 -0.27 19.47 -12.58
N ALA A 68 -0.55 18.18 -12.37
CA ALA A 68 -0.06 17.09 -13.22
C ALA A 68 -0.74 17.08 -14.60
N VAL A 69 -2.00 17.50 -14.68
CA VAL A 69 -2.71 17.67 -15.96
C VAL A 69 -2.18 18.89 -16.71
N MET A 70 -1.83 19.96 -15.99
CA MET A 70 -1.19 21.16 -16.55
C MET A 70 0.28 20.95 -16.92
N ALA A 71 0.98 20.06 -16.22
CA ALA A 71 2.38 19.74 -16.47
C ALA A 71 2.53 19.14 -17.88
N SER A 72 3.25 19.87 -18.72
CA SER A 72 3.32 19.61 -20.16
C SER A 72 4.73 19.76 -20.66
N SER A 73 5.30 18.68 -21.20
CA SER A 73 6.50 18.70 -22.03
C SER A 73 6.24 19.41 -23.38
N THR A 74 4.98 19.44 -23.84
CA THR A 74 4.57 19.99 -25.15
C THR A 74 4.25 21.49 -25.15
N GLY A 75 4.48 22.22 -24.05
CA GLY A 75 4.23 23.67 -23.97
C GLY A 75 2.78 24.14 -24.08
N MET A 76 1.78 23.28 -23.86
CA MET A 76 0.36 23.68 -23.91
C MET A 76 0.03 24.73 -22.84
N SER A 77 -0.73 25.74 -23.23
CA SER A 77 -1.24 26.76 -22.30
C SER A 77 -2.34 26.22 -21.39
N LEU A 78 -2.60 26.93 -20.28
CA LEU A 78 -3.68 26.59 -19.35
C LEU A 78 -5.06 26.59 -20.04
N SER A 79 -5.32 27.55 -20.93
CA SER A 79 -6.60 27.64 -21.66
C SER A 79 -6.82 26.44 -22.57
N GLN A 80 -5.77 25.97 -23.26
CA GLN A 80 -5.81 24.75 -24.09
C GLN A 80 -6.04 23.50 -23.24
N THR A 81 -5.40 23.42 -22.07
CA THR A 81 -5.59 22.28 -21.16
C THR A 81 -7.03 22.21 -20.67
N VAL A 82 -7.61 23.36 -20.29
CA VAL A 82 -9.01 23.45 -19.85
C VAL A 82 -9.98 23.16 -21.00
N SER A 83 -9.74 23.70 -22.20
CA SER A 83 -10.60 23.42 -23.37
C SER A 83 -10.53 21.96 -23.80
N GLY A 84 -9.34 21.33 -23.74
CA GLY A 84 -9.17 19.90 -23.95
C GLY A 84 -9.92 19.06 -22.93
N LEU A 85 -9.87 19.46 -21.65
CA LEU A 85 -10.58 18.76 -20.57
C LEU A 85 -12.11 18.86 -20.73
N LEU A 86 -12.61 20.04 -21.09
CA LEU A 86 -14.04 20.30 -21.33
C LEU A 86 -14.52 19.75 -22.68
N GLY A 87 -13.62 19.42 -23.60
CA GLY A 87 -13.97 18.93 -24.93
C GLY A 87 -14.36 20.03 -25.90
N THR A 88 -14.01 21.28 -25.60
CA THR A 88 -14.31 22.47 -26.40
C THR A 88 -13.12 22.95 -27.23
N GLY A 89 -11.94 22.34 -27.05
CA GLY A 89 -10.75 22.59 -27.86
C GLY A 89 -10.77 21.88 -29.21
N ASP A 90 -9.72 22.05 -30.00
CA ASP A 90 -9.50 21.28 -31.22
C ASP A 90 -9.32 19.77 -30.91
N ALA A 91 -9.59 18.92 -31.89
CA ALA A 91 -9.56 17.47 -31.72
C ALA A 91 -8.21 16.95 -31.20
N GLY A 92 -7.10 17.56 -31.61
CA GLY A 92 -5.76 17.19 -31.15
C GLY A 92 -5.55 17.52 -29.66
N THR A 93 -5.94 18.72 -29.24
CA THR A 93 -5.89 19.14 -27.83
C THR A 93 -6.78 18.27 -26.95
N VAL A 94 -8.00 17.94 -27.40
CA VAL A 94 -8.91 17.06 -26.66
C VAL A 94 -8.31 15.65 -26.51
N MET A 95 -7.77 15.08 -27.59
CA MET A 95 -7.12 13.76 -27.56
C MET A 95 -5.93 13.73 -26.60
N ILE A 96 -5.04 14.73 -26.67
CA ILE A 96 -3.88 14.83 -25.77
C ILE A 96 -4.31 14.88 -24.30
N VAL A 97 -5.32 15.70 -23.98
CA VAL A 97 -5.74 15.86 -22.58
C VAL A 97 -6.53 14.64 -22.08
N ARG A 98 -7.53 14.16 -22.84
CA ARG A 98 -8.45 13.11 -22.38
C ARG A 98 -7.95 11.69 -22.56
N ASP A 99 -7.18 11.43 -23.61
CA ASP A 99 -6.79 10.06 -23.96
C ASP A 99 -5.36 9.73 -23.55
N PHE A 100 -4.49 10.73 -23.39
CA PHE A 100 -3.11 10.52 -22.94
C PHE A 100 -2.86 11.03 -21.52
N ARG A 101 -3.21 12.29 -21.21
CA ARG A 101 -2.84 12.89 -19.91
C ARG A 101 -3.71 12.42 -18.76
N LEU A 102 -5.03 12.50 -18.93
CA LEU A 102 -5.99 12.17 -17.88
C LEU A 102 -5.85 10.71 -17.39
N PRO A 103 -5.83 9.68 -18.27
CA PRO A 103 -5.61 8.31 -17.83
C PRO A 103 -4.24 8.12 -17.18
N ARG A 104 -3.17 8.75 -17.68
CA ARG A 104 -1.84 8.69 -17.05
C ARG A 104 -1.86 9.21 -15.61
N VAL A 105 -2.45 10.38 -15.38
CA VAL A 105 -2.54 11.00 -14.04
C VAL A 105 -3.37 10.13 -13.09
N LEU A 106 -4.56 9.70 -13.53
CA LEU A 106 -5.44 8.88 -12.69
C LEU A 106 -4.85 7.50 -12.40
N THR A 107 -4.22 6.88 -13.39
CA THR A 107 -3.49 5.61 -13.21
C THR A 107 -2.33 5.78 -12.24
N GLY A 108 -1.56 6.87 -12.35
CA GLY A 108 -0.50 7.20 -11.40
C GLY A 108 -1.00 7.32 -9.97
N LEU A 109 -2.12 8.01 -9.75
CA LEU A 109 -2.74 8.10 -8.42
C LEU A 109 -3.13 6.73 -7.86
N MET A 110 -3.75 5.89 -8.70
CA MET A 110 -4.14 4.53 -8.33
C MET A 110 -2.94 3.65 -7.97
N VAL A 111 -1.88 3.70 -8.78
CA VAL A 111 -0.60 3.03 -8.50
C VAL A 111 0.00 3.52 -7.19
N GLY A 112 0.05 4.84 -6.95
CA GLY A 112 0.55 5.43 -5.71
C GLY A 112 -0.26 5.03 -4.49
N ALA A 113 -1.59 5.01 -4.60
CA ALA A 113 -2.48 4.55 -3.55
C ALA A 113 -2.25 3.07 -3.21
N ALA A 114 -2.12 2.22 -4.23
CA ALA A 114 -1.86 0.79 -4.07
C ALA A 114 -0.51 0.53 -3.39
N LEU A 115 0.56 1.19 -3.85
CA LEU A 115 1.89 1.09 -3.23
C LEU A 115 1.89 1.60 -1.77
N GLY A 116 1.20 2.71 -1.52
CA GLY A 116 1.08 3.25 -0.17
C GLY A 116 0.36 2.30 0.80
N ILE A 117 -0.73 1.66 0.35
CA ILE A 117 -1.43 0.66 1.16
C ILE A 117 -0.58 -0.59 1.34
N ALA A 118 0.03 -1.11 0.27
CA ALA A 118 0.89 -2.29 0.36
C ALA A 118 2.05 -2.08 1.33
N GLY A 119 2.71 -0.92 1.25
CA GLY A 119 3.71 -0.48 2.20
C GLY A 119 3.21 -0.45 3.65
N CYS A 120 2.02 0.13 3.88
CA CYS A 120 1.40 0.17 5.20
C CYS A 120 1.17 -1.22 5.79
N LEU A 121 0.64 -2.15 5.00
CA LEU A 121 0.40 -3.53 5.41
C LEU A 121 1.71 -4.25 5.71
N THR A 122 2.72 -4.14 4.83
CA THR A 122 4.02 -4.78 5.00
C THR A 122 4.76 -4.25 6.23
N GLN A 123 4.79 -2.93 6.45
CA GLN A 123 5.42 -2.33 7.63
C GLN A 123 4.72 -2.75 8.93
N THR A 124 3.40 -2.86 8.91
CA THR A 124 2.62 -3.30 10.07
C THR A 124 2.90 -4.77 10.37
N LEU A 125 2.95 -5.63 9.34
CA LEU A 125 3.24 -7.05 9.49
C LEU A 125 4.67 -7.30 10.00
N ALA A 126 5.64 -6.54 9.50
CA ALA A 126 7.04 -6.66 9.87
C ALA A 126 7.36 -6.01 11.23
N GLY A 127 6.46 -5.20 11.78
CA GLY A 127 6.76 -4.35 12.95
C GLY A 127 7.91 -3.37 12.69
N ASN A 128 8.21 -3.08 11.42
CA ASN A 128 9.38 -2.33 11.00
C ASN A 128 9.01 -1.30 9.92
N ARG A 129 9.30 -0.03 10.19
CA ARG A 129 9.02 1.11 9.30
C ARG A 129 9.84 1.11 8.02
N LEU A 130 10.89 0.29 7.93
CA LEU A 130 11.72 0.14 6.74
C LEU A 130 11.29 -1.03 5.86
N ALA A 131 10.30 -1.83 6.28
CA ALA A 131 9.86 -2.97 5.48
C ALA A 131 9.09 -2.51 4.24
N THR A 132 9.38 -3.10 3.09
CA THR A 132 8.70 -2.87 1.82
C THR A 132 8.22 -4.20 1.23
N PRO A 133 7.17 -4.20 0.38
CA PRO A 133 6.72 -5.40 -0.30
C PRO A 133 7.81 -6.08 -1.17
N ASP A 134 8.83 -5.33 -1.58
CA ASP A 134 9.97 -5.82 -2.36
C ASP A 134 10.77 -6.90 -1.62
N LEU A 135 10.75 -6.87 -0.27
CA LEU A 135 11.41 -7.88 0.56
C LEU A 135 10.87 -9.31 0.35
N VAL A 136 9.69 -9.45 -0.26
CA VAL A 136 9.05 -10.74 -0.56
C VAL A 136 9.12 -11.05 -2.07
N GLY A 137 10.00 -10.36 -2.81
CA GLY A 137 10.26 -10.60 -4.23
C GLY A 137 9.15 -10.16 -5.17
N VAL A 138 8.26 -9.25 -4.73
CA VAL A 138 7.17 -8.72 -5.57
C VAL A 138 7.73 -8.10 -6.86
N ASN A 139 8.76 -7.28 -6.73
CA ASN A 139 9.36 -6.56 -7.84
C ASN A 139 10.06 -7.51 -8.82
N ASP A 140 10.87 -8.42 -8.29
CA ASP A 140 11.64 -9.39 -9.09
C ASP A 140 10.69 -10.35 -9.80
N GLY A 141 9.66 -10.84 -9.11
CA GLY A 141 8.64 -11.71 -9.69
C GLY A 141 7.87 -11.05 -10.83
N ALA A 142 7.42 -9.82 -10.62
CA ALA A 142 6.74 -9.06 -11.68
C ALA A 142 7.67 -8.80 -12.88
N THR A 143 8.92 -8.44 -12.61
CA THR A 143 9.94 -8.20 -13.65
C THR A 143 10.23 -9.46 -14.44
N ALA A 144 10.41 -10.60 -13.78
CA ALA A 144 10.66 -11.87 -14.45
C ALA A 144 9.50 -12.31 -15.34
N ALA A 145 8.24 -12.10 -14.91
CA ALA A 145 7.08 -12.40 -15.73
C ALA A 145 7.05 -11.54 -17.01
N VAL A 146 7.39 -10.25 -16.89
CA VAL A 146 7.47 -9.33 -18.03
C VAL A 146 8.63 -9.67 -18.97
N VAL A 147 9.81 -9.96 -18.41
CA VAL A 147 11.00 -10.40 -19.14
C VAL A 147 10.72 -11.70 -19.91
N ALA A 148 10.09 -12.70 -19.26
CA ALA A 148 9.73 -13.96 -19.89
C ALA A 148 8.71 -13.79 -21.02
N ALA A 149 7.73 -12.90 -20.85
CA ALA A 149 6.77 -12.58 -21.89
C ALA A 149 7.40 -11.83 -23.07
N ALA A 150 8.33 -10.92 -22.80
CA ALA A 150 9.08 -10.20 -23.82
C ALA A 150 9.94 -11.15 -24.67
N ALA A 151 10.60 -12.13 -24.04
CA ALA A 151 11.41 -13.13 -24.75
C ALA A 151 10.60 -14.06 -25.66
N GLY A 152 9.32 -14.27 -25.35
CA GLY A 152 8.39 -15.04 -26.20
C GLY A 152 7.73 -14.21 -27.30
N SER A 153 7.91 -12.89 -27.31
CA SER A 153 7.22 -11.96 -28.21
C SER A 153 8.04 -11.68 -29.46
N THR A 154 7.47 -11.98 -30.63
CA THR A 154 8.06 -11.61 -31.93
C THR A 154 7.86 -10.14 -32.29
N THR A 155 7.13 -9.38 -31.46
CA THR A 155 6.73 -7.99 -31.74
C THR A 155 7.54 -6.96 -30.95
N GLY A 156 8.37 -7.39 -30.00
CA GLY A 156 9.14 -6.50 -29.12
C GLY A 156 8.29 -5.69 -28.13
N MET A 157 6.97 -5.94 -28.07
CA MET A 157 6.09 -5.31 -27.10
C MET A 157 6.27 -5.94 -25.72
N VAL A 158 6.35 -5.08 -24.70
CA VAL A 158 6.29 -5.47 -23.28
C VAL A 158 4.92 -6.11 -23.04
N GLY A 159 4.90 -7.31 -22.46
CA GLY A 159 3.67 -8.08 -22.26
C GLY A 159 2.59 -7.34 -21.45
N ASP A 160 1.36 -7.86 -21.48
CA ASP A 160 0.21 -7.24 -20.82
C ASP A 160 0.46 -6.93 -19.34
N TRP A 161 -0.11 -5.82 -18.86
CA TRP A 161 0.03 -5.32 -17.48
C TRP A 161 -0.32 -6.36 -16.40
N TRP A 162 -1.19 -7.32 -16.69
CA TRP A 162 -1.66 -8.33 -15.74
C TRP A 162 -0.60 -9.40 -15.43
N LEU A 163 0.44 -9.52 -16.26
CA LEU A 163 1.57 -10.42 -16.00
C LEU A 163 2.36 -10.03 -14.75
N GLY A 164 2.47 -8.72 -14.47
CA GLY A 164 3.14 -8.21 -13.28
C GLY A 164 2.57 -8.76 -11.97
N PRO A 165 1.26 -8.59 -11.68
CA PRO A 165 0.67 -9.17 -10.49
C PRO A 165 0.75 -10.70 -10.41
N VAL A 166 0.67 -11.41 -11.54
CA VAL A 166 0.84 -12.88 -11.55
C VAL A 166 2.26 -13.26 -11.14
N GLY A 167 3.27 -12.62 -11.72
CA GLY A 167 4.68 -12.82 -11.36
C GLY A 167 4.99 -12.48 -9.90
N ALA A 168 4.44 -11.36 -9.41
CA ALA A 168 4.58 -10.95 -8.02
C ALA A 168 3.97 -11.97 -7.04
N VAL A 169 2.76 -12.47 -7.32
CA VAL A 169 2.11 -13.49 -6.49
C VAL A 169 2.90 -14.80 -6.53
N ALA A 170 3.39 -15.21 -7.69
CA ALA A 170 4.21 -16.41 -7.84
C ALA A 170 5.50 -16.31 -7.01
N ALA A 171 6.25 -15.21 -7.13
CA ALA A 171 7.47 -15.00 -6.35
C ALA A 171 7.18 -14.97 -4.83
N ALA A 172 6.15 -14.25 -4.41
CA ALA A 172 5.78 -14.21 -3.00
C ALA A 172 5.35 -15.58 -2.46
N ALA A 173 4.64 -16.38 -3.26
CA ALA A 173 4.28 -17.75 -2.89
C ALA A 173 5.53 -18.63 -2.71
N ILE A 174 6.51 -18.53 -3.62
CA ILE A 174 7.80 -19.24 -3.50
C ILE A 174 8.51 -18.84 -2.21
N VAL A 175 8.61 -17.54 -1.92
CA VAL A 175 9.22 -17.03 -0.69
C VAL A 175 8.53 -17.60 0.55
N VAL A 176 7.20 -17.54 0.59
CA VAL A 176 6.41 -18.03 1.73
C VAL A 176 6.58 -19.55 1.92
N LEU A 177 6.57 -20.33 0.85
CA LEU A 177 6.76 -21.78 0.91
C LEU A 177 8.17 -22.14 1.41
N CYS A 178 9.20 -21.51 0.84
CA CYS A 178 10.59 -21.72 1.24
C CYS A 178 10.87 -21.25 2.69
N ALA A 179 10.17 -20.21 3.15
CA ALA A 179 10.30 -19.70 4.51
C ALA A 179 9.60 -20.58 5.57
N GLY A 180 8.92 -21.66 5.18
CA GLY A 180 8.21 -22.56 6.11
C GLY A 180 6.74 -22.20 6.35
N GLY A 181 6.14 -21.43 5.43
CA GLY A 181 4.72 -21.04 5.45
C GLY A 181 4.46 -19.68 6.10
N ALA A 182 3.23 -19.16 5.92
CA ALA A 182 2.84 -17.79 6.27
C ALA A 182 2.82 -17.43 7.78
N GLY A 183 3.23 -18.36 8.65
CA GLY A 183 3.39 -18.15 10.09
C GLY A 183 4.84 -18.15 10.58
N SER A 184 5.82 -18.27 9.68
CA SER A 184 7.23 -18.30 10.05
C SER A 184 7.73 -16.91 10.47
N ALA A 185 8.71 -16.90 11.40
CA ALA A 185 9.29 -15.68 11.94
C ALA A 185 9.84 -14.76 10.82
N GLY A 186 9.59 -13.45 10.95
CA GLY A 186 9.88 -12.45 9.92
C GLY A 186 11.32 -12.44 9.39
N TYR A 187 12.31 -12.82 10.22
CA TYR A 187 13.70 -12.93 9.78
C TYR A 187 13.92 -13.99 8.70
N ARG A 188 13.29 -15.18 8.82
CA ARG A 188 13.41 -16.24 7.81
C ARG A 188 12.79 -15.80 6.48
N VAL A 189 11.60 -15.20 6.53
CA VAL A 189 10.93 -14.66 5.33
C VAL A 189 11.81 -13.63 4.64
N LEU A 190 12.49 -12.76 5.40
CA LEU A 190 13.41 -11.76 4.86
C LEU A 190 14.61 -12.40 4.13
N VAL A 191 15.32 -13.32 4.78
CA VAL A 191 16.50 -13.98 4.21
C VAL A 191 16.13 -14.83 2.99
N THR A 192 15.01 -15.57 3.07
CA THR A 192 14.48 -16.33 1.95
C THR A 192 14.07 -15.41 0.80
N GLY A 193 13.43 -14.28 1.10
CA GLY A 193 13.07 -13.25 0.13
C GLY A 193 14.28 -12.77 -0.67
N ILE A 194 15.35 -12.35 0.02
CA ILE A 194 16.60 -11.91 -0.61
C ILE A 194 17.16 -13.00 -1.55
N GLY A 195 17.22 -14.25 -1.09
CA GLY A 195 17.72 -15.37 -1.89
C GLY A 195 16.89 -15.65 -3.13
N VAL A 196 15.56 -15.67 -3.00
CA VAL A 196 14.63 -15.90 -4.12
C VAL A 196 14.68 -14.73 -5.11
N SER A 197 14.63 -13.49 -4.61
CA SER A 197 14.76 -12.28 -5.42
C SER A 197 16.05 -12.27 -6.25
N THR A 198 17.18 -12.61 -5.62
CA THR A 198 18.49 -12.65 -6.31
C THR A 198 18.50 -13.74 -7.38
N PHE A 199 17.91 -14.91 -7.11
CA PHE A 199 17.79 -15.97 -8.11
C PHE A 199 16.91 -15.56 -9.29
N ILE A 200 15.73 -14.98 -9.03
CA ILE A 200 14.80 -14.50 -10.06
C ILE A 200 15.45 -13.37 -10.90
N GLY A 201 16.19 -12.47 -10.26
CA GLY A 201 16.97 -11.43 -10.92
C GLY A 201 18.02 -12.02 -11.86
N ALA A 202 18.83 -12.97 -11.39
CA ALA A 202 19.85 -13.63 -12.22
C ALA A 202 19.26 -14.37 -13.43
N VAL A 203 18.08 -14.99 -13.28
CA VAL A 203 17.35 -15.59 -14.40
C VAL A 203 16.87 -14.53 -15.39
N SER A 204 16.36 -13.40 -14.89
CA SER A 204 15.91 -12.29 -15.73
C SER A 204 17.07 -11.67 -16.52
N ASP A 205 18.23 -11.48 -15.90
CA ASP A 205 19.44 -10.99 -16.55
C ASP A 205 19.94 -11.95 -17.64
N LEU A 206 19.89 -13.26 -17.40
CA LEU A 206 20.27 -14.28 -18.39
C LEU A 206 19.33 -14.28 -19.61
N ILE A 207 18.04 -14.03 -19.41
CA ILE A 207 17.08 -13.88 -20.51
C ILE A 207 17.42 -12.61 -21.29
N MET A 208 17.56 -11.47 -20.59
CA MET A 208 17.88 -10.18 -21.19
C MET A 208 19.20 -10.18 -21.96
N SER A 209 20.20 -10.96 -21.55
CA SER A 209 21.47 -11.06 -22.27
C SER A 209 21.37 -11.72 -23.66
N ARG A 210 20.21 -12.31 -24.00
CA ARG A 210 19.95 -12.97 -25.29
C ARG A 210 18.97 -12.20 -26.18
N GLU A 211 18.36 -11.14 -25.67
CA GLU A 211 17.38 -10.33 -26.39
C GLU A 211 18.04 -9.30 -27.30
N ASN A 212 17.28 -8.80 -28.28
CA ASN A 212 17.74 -7.70 -29.13
C ASN A 212 17.67 -6.35 -28.40
N ASP A 213 18.43 -5.36 -28.89
CA ASP A 213 18.52 -4.03 -28.27
C ASP A 213 17.17 -3.32 -28.12
N ASN A 214 16.24 -3.55 -29.06
CA ASN A 214 14.90 -2.94 -29.03
C ASN A 214 14.05 -3.49 -27.88
N THR A 215 14.01 -4.81 -27.72
CA THR A 215 13.25 -5.48 -26.66
C THR A 215 13.88 -5.22 -25.31
N ALA A 216 15.21 -5.31 -25.23
CA ALA A 216 15.98 -4.99 -24.03
C ALA A 216 15.76 -3.53 -23.59
N GLY A 217 15.76 -2.57 -24.54
CA GLY A 217 15.48 -1.17 -24.26
C GLY A 217 14.05 -0.92 -23.77
N GLY A 218 13.06 -1.61 -24.35
CA GLY A 218 11.66 -1.56 -23.91
C GLY A 218 11.47 -2.10 -22.49
N VAL A 219 12.06 -3.26 -22.19
CA VAL A 219 12.03 -3.87 -20.86
C VAL A 219 12.77 -2.99 -19.84
N PHE A 220 13.92 -2.41 -20.21
CA PHE A 220 14.65 -1.47 -19.36
C PHE A 220 13.79 -0.26 -18.99
N LEU A 221 13.13 0.36 -19.96
CA LEU A 221 12.26 1.52 -19.69
C LEU A 221 11.07 1.16 -18.79
N TRP A 222 10.53 -0.06 -18.92
CA TRP A 222 9.51 -0.58 -18.02
C TRP A 222 10.07 -0.85 -16.61
N ALA A 223 11.24 -1.47 -16.50
CA ALA A 223 11.88 -1.86 -15.25
C ALA A 223 12.35 -0.67 -14.41
N VAL A 224 12.60 0.47 -15.04
CA VAL A 224 12.92 1.74 -14.36
C VAL A 224 11.67 2.40 -13.74
N GLY A 225 10.46 1.93 -14.07
CA GLY A 225 9.20 2.43 -13.53
C GLY A 225 8.70 3.69 -14.25
N SER A 226 7.68 3.54 -15.09
CA SER A 226 7.15 4.62 -15.93
C SER A 226 5.63 4.56 -16.11
N LEU A 227 5.02 5.74 -16.02
CA LEU A 227 3.62 5.99 -16.36
C LEU A 227 3.42 6.41 -17.82
N ASN A 228 4.47 6.37 -18.65
CA ASN A 228 4.35 6.66 -20.07
C ASN A 228 3.46 5.60 -20.75
N GLY A 229 2.57 6.05 -21.64
CA GLY A 229 1.69 5.16 -22.39
C GLY A 229 0.57 4.49 -21.58
N ARG A 230 0.24 4.99 -20.37
CA ARG A 230 -0.88 4.44 -19.59
C ARG A 230 -2.20 5.12 -19.98
N ASP A 231 -2.95 4.42 -20.81
CA ASP A 231 -4.27 4.82 -21.29
C ASP A 231 -5.41 4.21 -20.42
N TRP A 232 -6.64 4.42 -20.85
CA TRP A 232 -7.83 3.89 -20.19
C TRP A 232 -7.93 2.36 -20.24
N SER A 233 -7.27 1.68 -21.19
CA SER A 233 -7.28 0.22 -21.29
C SER A 233 -6.54 -0.44 -20.12
N VAL A 234 -5.57 0.27 -19.54
CA VAL A 234 -4.84 -0.14 -18.33
C VAL A 234 -5.43 0.50 -17.06
N GLY A 235 -5.88 1.75 -17.14
CA GLY A 235 -6.44 2.47 -16.01
C GLY A 235 -7.79 1.89 -15.52
N THR A 236 -8.68 1.50 -16.44
CA THR A 236 -10.01 1.00 -16.05
C THR A 236 -9.96 -0.36 -15.33
N PRO A 237 -9.18 -1.37 -15.76
CA PRO A 237 -9.03 -2.61 -14.99
C PRO A 237 -8.37 -2.37 -13.63
N LEU A 238 -7.36 -1.49 -13.54
CA LEU A 238 -6.73 -1.17 -12.27
C LEU A 238 -7.75 -0.59 -11.28
N ALA A 239 -8.63 0.31 -11.73
CA ALA A 239 -9.70 0.85 -10.90
C ALA A 239 -10.63 -0.25 -10.35
N LEU A 240 -11.02 -1.22 -11.19
CA LEU A 240 -11.86 -2.35 -10.77
C LEU A 240 -11.16 -3.25 -9.74
N VAL A 241 -9.87 -3.52 -9.94
CA VAL A 241 -9.07 -4.31 -8.98
C VAL A 241 -8.95 -3.57 -7.65
N LEU A 242 -8.66 -2.28 -7.66
CA LEU A 242 -8.56 -1.48 -6.44
C LEU A 242 -9.92 -1.30 -5.73
N LEU A 243 -11.02 -1.27 -6.48
CA LEU A 243 -12.36 -1.25 -5.90
C LEU A 243 -12.62 -2.48 -5.02
N LEU A 244 -11.99 -3.62 -5.32
CA LEU A 244 -12.02 -4.83 -4.50
C LEU A 244 -10.96 -4.82 -3.39
N LEU A 245 -9.70 -4.52 -3.72
CA LEU A 245 -8.59 -4.67 -2.77
C LEU A 245 -8.54 -3.58 -1.69
N VAL A 246 -8.93 -2.35 -2.00
CA VAL A 246 -8.88 -1.23 -1.04
C VAL A 246 -9.83 -1.45 0.14
N PRO A 247 -11.12 -1.81 -0.05
CA PRO A 247 -12.00 -2.13 1.07
C PRO A 247 -11.48 -3.28 1.94
N LEU A 248 -10.92 -4.33 1.32
CA LEU A 248 -10.30 -5.44 2.04
C LEU A 248 -9.11 -4.95 2.88
N ALA A 249 -8.32 -4.00 2.37
CA ALA A 249 -7.17 -3.45 3.09
C ALA A 249 -7.58 -2.58 4.26
N LEU A 250 -8.66 -1.81 4.12
CA LEU A 250 -9.24 -1.04 5.21
C LEU A 250 -9.76 -1.96 6.33
N ALA A 251 -10.45 -3.05 5.96
CA ALA A 251 -10.92 -4.05 6.91
C ALA A 251 -9.76 -4.78 7.61
N ALA A 252 -8.73 -5.17 6.86
CA ALA A 252 -7.53 -5.79 7.41
C ALA A 252 -6.77 -4.83 8.34
N GLY A 253 -6.64 -3.55 7.97
CA GLY A 253 -5.99 -2.51 8.77
C GLY A 253 -6.61 -2.33 10.15
N HIS A 254 -7.93 -2.54 10.29
CA HIS A 254 -8.58 -2.54 11.59
C HIS A 254 -8.11 -3.70 12.47
N ARG A 255 -8.08 -4.93 11.93
CA ARG A 255 -7.65 -6.13 12.66
C ARG A 255 -6.15 -6.14 12.95
N LEU A 256 -5.34 -5.59 12.04
CA LEU A 256 -3.89 -5.47 12.19
C LEU A 256 -3.49 -4.57 13.38
N GLN A 257 -4.40 -3.74 13.91
CA GLN A 257 -4.13 -2.99 15.13
C GLN A 257 -3.83 -3.89 16.32
N LEU A 258 -4.29 -5.15 16.30
CA LEU A 258 -4.06 -6.13 17.36
C LEU A 258 -2.63 -6.66 17.37
N LEU A 259 -1.88 -6.54 16.27
CA LEU A 259 -0.46 -6.92 16.21
C LEU A 259 0.45 -6.01 17.05
N ARG A 260 -0.09 -4.96 17.68
CA ARG A 260 0.64 -4.15 18.66
C ARG A 260 0.79 -4.84 20.02
N PHE A 261 -0.05 -5.84 20.29
CA PHE A 261 0.00 -6.63 21.50
C PHE A 261 0.80 -7.90 21.22
N ASP A 262 1.30 -8.50 22.29
CA ASP A 262 1.96 -9.80 22.20
C ASP A 262 0.99 -10.86 21.66
N ASP A 263 1.56 -11.88 21.00
CA ASP A 263 0.79 -12.91 20.29
C ASP A 263 -0.24 -13.60 21.20
N ASP A 264 0.11 -13.84 22.47
CA ASP A 264 -0.79 -14.46 23.45
C ASP A 264 -2.01 -13.57 23.78
N VAL A 265 -1.79 -12.26 23.91
CA VAL A 265 -2.85 -11.28 24.17
C VAL A 265 -3.76 -11.17 22.94
N ALA A 266 -3.19 -11.06 21.74
CA ALA A 266 -3.98 -10.99 20.52
C ALA A 266 -4.77 -12.28 20.24
N ALA A 267 -4.20 -13.45 20.56
CA ALA A 267 -4.89 -14.74 20.46
C ALA A 267 -6.05 -14.85 21.46
N SER A 268 -5.87 -14.35 22.69
CA SER A 268 -6.95 -14.32 23.71
C SER A 268 -8.15 -13.47 23.30
N LEU A 269 -7.95 -12.49 22.41
CA LEU A 269 -9.00 -11.66 21.81
C LEU A 269 -9.71 -12.34 20.63
N GLY A 270 -9.44 -13.62 20.38
CA GLY A 270 -10.13 -14.45 19.37
C GLY A 270 -9.58 -14.30 17.95
N VAL A 271 -8.37 -13.76 17.78
CA VAL A 271 -7.76 -13.57 16.46
C VAL A 271 -6.79 -14.68 16.12
N ASP A 272 -7.03 -15.35 14.99
CA ASP A 272 -6.06 -16.24 14.37
C ASP A 272 -4.97 -15.40 13.69
N LEU A 273 -3.86 -15.21 14.41
CA LEU A 273 -2.72 -14.42 13.95
C LEU A 273 -2.12 -14.95 12.66
N ARG A 274 -2.08 -16.27 12.46
CA ARG A 274 -1.53 -16.87 11.25
C ARG A 274 -2.36 -16.48 10.03
N ARG A 275 -3.69 -16.57 10.12
CA ARG A 275 -4.59 -16.14 9.04
C ARG A 275 -4.54 -14.63 8.81
N LEU A 276 -4.47 -13.83 9.87
CA LEU A 276 -4.37 -12.38 9.75
C LEU A 276 -3.08 -11.96 9.03
N ARG A 277 -1.95 -12.53 9.43
CA ARG A 277 -0.64 -12.29 8.81
C ARG A 277 -0.61 -12.74 7.36
N ALA A 278 -1.10 -13.95 7.07
CA ALA A 278 -1.19 -14.48 5.71
C ALA A 278 -2.09 -13.63 4.80
N GLY A 279 -3.27 -13.24 5.28
CA GLY A 279 -4.20 -12.41 4.52
C GLY A 279 -3.67 -11.00 4.26
N ALA A 280 -3.03 -10.38 5.27
CA ALA A 280 -2.39 -9.08 5.11
C ALA A 280 -1.22 -9.13 4.12
N LEU A 281 -0.40 -10.18 4.17
CA LEU A 281 0.69 -10.40 3.22
C LEU A 281 0.16 -10.60 1.80
N ALA A 282 -0.84 -11.47 1.61
CA ALA A 282 -1.45 -11.72 0.31
C ALA A 282 -2.03 -10.42 -0.29
N LEU A 283 -2.66 -9.60 0.54
CA LEU A 283 -3.22 -8.32 0.12
C LEU A 283 -2.14 -7.29 -0.22
N ALA A 284 -1.06 -7.22 0.56
CA ALA A 284 0.08 -6.36 0.27
C ALA A 284 0.75 -6.75 -1.06
N VAL A 285 0.94 -8.04 -1.30
CA VAL A 285 1.48 -8.60 -2.54
C VAL A 285 0.55 -8.31 -3.73
N ALA A 286 -0.76 -8.50 -3.59
CA ALA A 286 -1.71 -8.23 -4.66
C ALA A 286 -1.74 -6.73 -5.03
N LEU A 287 -1.75 -5.83 -4.04
CA LEU A 287 -1.72 -4.39 -4.26
C LEU A 287 -0.38 -3.92 -4.86
N ALA A 288 0.75 -4.40 -4.34
CA ALA A 288 2.05 -4.04 -4.87
C ALA A 288 2.28 -4.63 -6.26
N GLY A 289 1.93 -5.90 -6.48
CA GLY A 289 2.07 -6.57 -7.77
C GLY A 289 1.22 -5.93 -8.87
N THR A 290 -0.02 -5.52 -8.55
CA THR A 290 -0.87 -4.78 -9.51
C THR A 290 -0.30 -3.40 -9.81
N ALA A 291 0.21 -2.70 -8.80
CA ALA A 291 0.88 -1.42 -8.99
C ALA A 291 2.15 -1.53 -9.85
N VAL A 292 2.97 -2.56 -9.61
CA VAL A 292 4.21 -2.83 -10.37
C VAL A 292 3.90 -3.30 -11.78
N GLY A 293 2.87 -4.11 -12.01
CA GLY A 293 2.46 -4.50 -13.35
C GLY A 293 2.05 -3.31 -14.24
N VAL A 294 1.38 -2.32 -13.64
CA VAL A 294 0.91 -1.13 -14.36
C VAL A 294 1.97 -0.04 -14.46
N GLY A 295 2.61 0.33 -13.35
CA GLY A 295 3.56 1.44 -13.25
C GLY A 295 5.03 1.04 -13.44
N GLY A 296 5.31 -0.26 -13.54
CA GLY A 296 6.66 -0.80 -13.37
C GLY A 296 7.13 -0.74 -11.91
N PRO A 297 8.36 -1.21 -11.63
CA PRO A 297 9.04 -1.03 -10.36
C PRO A 297 9.16 0.44 -9.95
N ILE A 298 8.31 0.92 -9.04
CA ILE A 298 8.43 2.30 -8.50
C ILE A 298 8.96 2.23 -7.07
N ALA A 299 10.25 2.49 -6.94
CA ALA A 299 10.93 2.48 -5.65
C ALA A 299 10.40 3.57 -4.71
N PHE A 300 10.71 3.39 -3.42
CA PHE A 300 10.56 4.37 -2.34
C PHE A 300 9.12 4.69 -1.89
N VAL A 301 8.13 4.71 -2.78
CA VAL A 301 6.77 5.15 -2.45
C VAL A 301 6.11 4.26 -1.39
N ALA A 302 6.26 2.94 -1.52
CA ALA A 302 5.76 1.97 -0.54
C ALA A 302 6.45 2.11 0.83
N LEU A 303 7.67 2.64 0.89
CA LEU A 303 8.36 2.92 2.14
C LEU A 303 7.88 4.24 2.77
N ALA A 304 7.85 5.30 1.97
CA ALA A 304 7.67 6.66 2.45
C ALA A 304 6.23 7.00 2.82
N ALA A 305 5.28 6.56 1.99
CA ALA A 305 3.86 6.89 2.15
C ALA A 305 3.30 6.51 3.54
N PRO A 306 3.46 5.27 4.04
CA PRO A 306 2.98 4.92 5.39
C PRO A 306 3.72 5.63 6.52
N VAL A 307 5.02 5.90 6.38
CA VAL A 307 5.80 6.64 7.39
C VAL A 307 5.31 8.09 7.52
N LEU A 308 5.09 8.75 6.38
CA LEU A 308 4.53 10.10 6.32
C LEU A 308 3.09 10.12 6.83
N ALA A 309 2.26 9.17 6.39
CA ALA A 309 0.88 9.05 6.86
C ALA A 309 0.79 8.86 8.38
N GLN A 310 1.67 8.03 8.97
CA GLN A 310 1.73 7.83 10.41
C GLN A 310 2.16 9.10 11.16
N ARG A 311 3.08 9.88 10.58
CA ARG A 311 3.50 11.17 11.16
C ARG A 311 2.38 12.20 11.15
N LEU A 312 1.53 12.20 10.12
CA LEU A 312 0.37 13.10 10.02
C LEU A 312 -0.79 12.64 10.92
N ALA A 313 -1.09 11.35 10.92
CA ALA A 313 -2.24 10.78 11.63
C ALA A 313 -2.00 10.51 13.13
N GLY A 314 -0.73 10.40 13.54
CA GLY A 314 -0.33 10.04 14.92
C GLY A 314 -0.13 8.53 15.12
N PRO A 315 0.48 8.12 16.26
CA PRO A 315 0.99 6.77 16.47
C PRO A 315 -0.10 5.70 16.72
N THR A 316 -1.35 6.11 16.88
CA THR A 316 -2.36 5.27 17.54
C THR A 316 -2.95 4.18 16.66
N ARG A 317 -2.85 4.25 15.33
CA ARG A 317 -3.53 3.31 14.40
C ARG A 317 -2.68 2.99 13.17
N VAL A 318 -3.09 1.95 12.45
CA VAL A 318 -2.54 1.58 11.13
C VAL A 318 -3.13 2.55 10.09
N PRO A 319 -2.32 3.40 9.42
CA PRO A 319 -2.81 4.55 8.68
C PRO A 319 -3.14 4.20 7.22
N VAL A 320 -4.00 3.20 6.97
CA VAL A 320 -4.24 2.67 5.60
C VAL A 320 -4.69 3.77 4.62
N THR A 321 -5.74 4.52 4.95
CA THR A 321 -6.26 5.62 4.11
C THR A 321 -5.23 6.73 3.92
N GLY A 322 -4.54 7.12 5.00
CA GLY A 322 -3.50 8.15 4.93
C GLY A 322 -2.34 7.72 4.03
N SER A 323 -1.97 6.43 4.08
CA SER A 323 -0.90 5.87 3.24
C SER A 323 -1.32 5.85 1.77
N ALA A 324 -2.57 5.50 1.47
CA ALA A 324 -3.12 5.56 0.12
C ALA A 324 -3.04 6.98 -0.45
N LEU A 325 -3.56 7.98 0.28
CA LEU A 325 -3.57 9.37 -0.16
C LEU A 325 -2.17 9.95 -0.28
N THR A 326 -1.29 9.64 0.66
CA THR A 326 0.11 10.09 0.62
C THR A 326 0.85 9.45 -0.55
N GLY A 327 0.67 8.16 -0.80
CA GLY A 327 1.27 7.46 -1.93
C GLY A 327 0.81 8.03 -3.27
N ALA A 328 -0.50 8.30 -3.40
CA ALA A 328 -1.06 8.97 -4.57
C ALA A 328 -0.46 10.37 -4.78
N ALA A 329 -0.33 11.16 -3.71
CA ALA A 329 0.31 12.48 -3.76
C ALA A 329 1.78 12.42 -4.17
N LEU A 330 2.54 11.45 -3.63
CA LEU A 330 3.95 11.26 -3.97
C LEU A 330 4.14 10.92 -5.46
N ILE A 331 3.33 10.00 -6.00
CA ILE A 331 3.39 9.66 -7.43
C ILE A 331 2.97 10.85 -8.30
N ALA A 332 1.88 11.53 -7.97
CA ALA A 332 1.41 12.68 -8.75
C ALA A 332 2.46 13.80 -8.78
N ALA A 333 3.10 14.08 -7.64
CA ALA A 333 4.19 15.05 -7.58
C ALA A 333 5.41 14.59 -8.38
N ALA A 334 5.80 13.32 -8.28
CA ALA A 334 6.94 12.78 -9.02
C ALA A 334 6.71 12.75 -10.54
N ASP A 335 5.51 12.41 -10.99
CA ASP A 335 5.14 12.44 -12.42
C ASP A 335 5.10 13.88 -12.96
N ALA A 336 4.53 14.83 -12.21
CA ALA A 336 4.54 16.23 -12.59
C ALA A 336 5.97 16.80 -12.67
N LEU A 337 6.81 16.50 -11.68
CA LEU A 337 8.22 16.89 -11.68
C LEU A 337 8.99 16.26 -12.85
N GLY A 338 8.79 14.97 -13.11
CA GLY A 338 9.47 14.25 -14.20
C GLY A 338 9.18 14.81 -15.59
N ARG A 339 8.02 15.44 -15.77
CA ARG A 339 7.64 16.11 -17.04
C ARG A 339 8.20 17.51 -17.22
N VAL A 340 8.60 18.18 -16.14
CA VAL A 340 9.05 19.59 -16.16
C VAL A 340 10.55 19.73 -15.90
N ALA A 341 11.16 18.77 -15.20
CA ALA A 341 12.54 18.84 -14.75
C ALA A 341 13.59 18.70 -15.86
N ALA A 342 13.23 18.14 -17.02
CA ALA A 342 14.15 17.94 -18.13
C ALA A 342 13.44 18.10 -19.49
N PRO A 343 14.18 18.36 -20.59
CA PRO A 343 13.64 18.41 -21.95
C PRO A 343 13.03 17.07 -22.41
N VAL A 344 13.44 15.97 -21.78
CA VAL A 344 12.93 14.62 -22.01
C VAL A 344 12.13 14.20 -20.77
N GLU A 345 10.99 13.56 -20.98
CA GLU A 345 10.16 13.07 -19.87
C GLU A 345 10.91 12.01 -19.06
N LEU A 346 11.15 12.31 -17.78
CA LEU A 346 11.83 11.39 -16.88
C LEU A 346 10.83 10.33 -16.38
N PRO A 347 11.22 9.05 -16.31
CA PRO A 347 10.41 8.02 -15.68
C PRO A 347 10.18 8.35 -14.20
N VAL A 348 8.96 8.09 -13.74
CA VAL A 348 8.54 8.39 -12.36
C VAL A 348 9.40 7.64 -11.34
N GLY A 349 9.80 6.40 -11.64
CA GLY A 349 10.66 5.61 -10.76
C GLY A 349 12.06 6.21 -10.56
N VAL A 350 12.61 6.92 -11.56
CA VAL A 350 13.87 7.66 -11.41
C VAL A 350 13.68 8.82 -10.44
N VAL A 351 12.61 9.61 -10.63
CA VAL A 351 12.32 10.77 -9.79
C VAL A 351 12.10 10.33 -8.33
N THR A 352 11.31 9.29 -8.10
CA THR A 352 11.06 8.79 -6.74
C THR A 352 12.31 8.18 -6.10
N SER A 353 13.18 7.52 -6.87
CA SER A 353 14.44 6.98 -6.36
C SER A 353 15.41 8.08 -5.91
N VAL A 354 15.55 9.15 -6.69
CA VAL A 354 16.39 10.30 -6.34
C VAL A 354 15.88 10.99 -5.07
N LEU A 355 14.56 11.17 -4.95
CA LEU A 355 13.94 11.74 -3.74
C LEU A 355 14.02 10.79 -2.53
N GLY A 356 14.10 9.49 -2.78
CA GLY A 356 14.06 8.46 -1.76
C GLY A 356 15.29 8.42 -0.87
N GLY A 357 16.49 8.61 -1.44
CA GLY A 357 17.75 8.64 -0.68
C GLY A 357 17.75 9.71 0.43
N PRO A 358 17.53 11.00 0.10
CA PRO A 358 17.44 12.06 1.10
C PRO A 358 16.35 11.82 2.16
N PHE A 359 15.20 11.26 1.78
CA PHE A 359 14.16 10.94 2.75
C PHE A 359 14.59 9.83 3.71
N LEU A 360 15.23 8.77 3.22
CA LEU A 360 15.75 7.69 4.07
C LEU A 360 16.77 8.22 5.07
N LEU A 361 17.69 9.08 4.63
CA LEU A 361 18.63 9.77 5.51
C LEU A 361 17.90 10.62 6.55
N TRP A 362 16.86 11.35 6.16
CA TRP A 362 16.05 12.12 7.11
C TRP A 362 15.28 11.25 8.11
N VAL A 363 14.78 10.09 7.70
CA VAL A 363 14.14 9.14 8.62
C VAL A 363 15.17 8.58 9.60
N LEU A 364 16.37 8.23 9.13
CA LEU A 364 17.45 7.65 9.93
C LEU A 364 18.07 8.63 10.93
N PHE A 365 18.36 9.86 10.49
CA PHE A 365 19.02 10.87 11.32
C PHE A 365 18.08 11.63 12.25
N ARG A 366 16.76 11.37 12.17
CA ARG A 366 15.84 11.99 13.12
C ARG A 366 15.89 11.23 14.45
N PRO A 367 16.19 11.90 15.57
CA PRO A 367 16.10 11.27 16.88
C PRO A 367 14.67 10.81 17.13
N ASP A 368 14.52 9.56 17.54
CA ASP A 368 13.23 8.97 17.85
C ASP A 368 12.71 9.63 19.14
N ARG A 369 11.66 10.46 19.00
CA ARG A 369 11.07 11.19 20.15
C ARG A 369 10.47 10.26 21.22
N ALA A 370 10.42 8.96 20.96
CA ALA A 370 9.91 7.94 21.88
C ALA A 370 10.99 7.38 22.82
N THR A 371 12.27 7.55 22.51
CA THR A 371 13.38 7.16 23.40
C THR A 371 14.11 8.41 23.84
N GLY A 372 13.78 8.89 25.04
CA GLY A 372 14.56 9.91 25.74
C GLY A 372 15.95 9.37 26.14
N LYS A 373 16.77 9.03 25.17
CA LYS A 373 18.21 8.85 25.32
C LYS A 373 18.86 9.61 24.18
N ALA A 374 19.30 10.82 24.55
CA ALA A 374 20.40 11.50 23.87
C ALA A 374 21.66 10.64 23.97
#